data_AF-A0A7Y4ESR4-F1
#
_entry.id   AF-A0A7Y4ESR4-F1
#
_cell.length_a   1.000
_cell.length_b   1.000
_cell.length_c   1.000
_cell.angle_alpha   90.00
_cell.angle_beta   90.00
_cell.angle_gamma   90.00
#
_symmetry.space_group_name_H-M   'P 1'
#
loop_
_entity.id
_entity.type
_entity.pdbx_description
1 polymer ?
#
loop_
_entity_poly.entity_id
_entity_poly.type
_entity_poly.pdbx_seq_one_letter_code
_entity_poly.pdbx_strand_id
1 'polypeptide(L)'
;MDWMLVNQLKAEVTFELKDIIPKGYFEQELGTFELKKELDPSGLLSKQSHWGYLAAKLGHDLQQSNTQLMSAKQKCACQLMLFIAFYESTKSAEDSCKKLHQLVSEKGIKEGNSLEVSKQHEKMLKVHERSVKKTLRQYLFYLDPEKAKVFYSAFTEADLVELGIKQSRIQRWIASTQKHLATIVVAVITSVCSVYVLSLLGLKP
;
A
#
# COMPACT_ATOMS: atom_id res chain seq x y z
N MET A 1 7.63 1.04 -1.85
CA MET A 1 6.41 1.61 -1.24
C MET A 1 6.77 2.79 -0.35
N ASP A 2 5.84 3.72 -0.16
CA ASP A 2 6.01 4.86 0.75
C ASP A 2 6.05 4.40 2.22
N TRP A 3 6.95 4.99 3.03
CA TRP A 3 7.15 4.60 4.43
C TRP A 3 5.93 4.90 5.30
N MET A 4 5.25 6.02 5.07
CA MET A 4 4.06 6.39 5.83
C MET A 4 2.92 5.40 5.54
N LEU A 5 2.75 5.02 4.28
CA LEU A 5 1.79 3.99 3.86
C LEU A 5 2.07 2.65 4.55
N VAL A 6 3.34 2.22 4.61
CA VAL A 6 3.71 0.95 5.27
C VAL A 6 3.37 1.00 6.77
N ASN A 7 3.66 2.11 7.46
CA ASN A 7 3.31 2.23 8.88
C ASN A 7 1.80 2.28 9.12
N GLN A 8 1.04 2.94 8.25
CA GLN A 8 -0.43 2.91 8.32
C GLN A 8 -0.96 1.49 8.14
N LEU A 9 -0.41 0.74 7.18
CA LEU A 9 -0.77 -0.67 6.98
C LEU A 9 -0.43 -1.52 8.21
N LYS A 10 0.75 -1.32 8.81
CA LYS A 10 1.15 -2.01 10.05
C LYS A 10 0.16 -1.74 11.19
N ALA A 11 -0.18 -0.47 11.41
CA ALA A 11 -1.15 -0.09 12.43
C ALA A 11 -2.53 -0.73 12.17
N GLU A 12 -3.00 -0.69 10.93
CA GLU A 12 -4.30 -1.25 10.55
C GLU A 12 -4.36 -2.77 10.76
N VAL A 13 -3.35 -3.52 10.29
CA VAL A 13 -3.35 -4.99 10.46
C VAL A 13 -3.15 -5.40 11.91
N THR A 14 -2.31 -4.68 12.67
CA THR A 14 -2.13 -4.95 14.10
C THR A 14 -3.40 -4.65 14.88
N PHE A 15 -4.14 -3.59 14.52
CA PHE A 15 -5.42 -3.29 15.13
C PHE A 15 -6.50 -4.34 14.80
N GLU A 16 -6.59 -4.76 13.54
CA GLU A 16 -7.54 -5.80 13.10
C GLU A 16 -7.29 -7.14 13.81
N LEU A 17 -6.03 -7.44 14.12
CA LEU A 17 -5.60 -8.67 14.78
C LEU A 17 -5.39 -8.52 16.29
N LYS A 18 -5.79 -7.40 16.91
CA LYS A 18 -5.48 -7.08 18.32
C LYS A 18 -5.94 -8.16 19.32
N ASP A 19 -7.06 -8.82 19.04
CA ASP A 19 -7.65 -9.83 19.92
C ASP A 19 -7.05 -11.23 19.68
N ILE A 20 -6.22 -11.36 18.65
CA ILE A 20 -5.54 -12.59 18.19
C ILE A 20 -4.06 -12.56 18.59
N ILE A 21 -3.42 -11.39 18.46
CA ILE A 21 -2.01 -11.18 18.78
C ILE A 21 -1.84 -11.23 20.31
N PRO A 22 -0.94 -12.07 20.85
CA PRO A 22 -0.65 -12.08 22.28
C PRO A 22 -0.19 -10.71 22.78
N LYS A 23 -0.65 -10.31 23.97
CA LYS A 23 -0.23 -9.05 24.59
C LYS A 23 1.29 -9.06 24.82
N GLY A 24 1.97 -7.98 24.45
CA GLY A 24 3.42 -7.88 24.60
C GLY A 24 4.22 -8.61 23.51
N TYR A 25 3.56 -9.17 22.48
CA TYR A 25 4.23 -10.01 21.48
C TYR A 25 5.31 -9.24 20.70
N PHE A 26 5.03 -8.00 20.30
CA PHE A 26 5.99 -7.18 19.53
C PHE A 26 7.03 -6.46 20.41
N GLU A 27 6.86 -6.49 21.72
CA GLU A 27 7.74 -5.93 22.73
C GLU A 27 8.76 -6.95 23.28
N GLN A 28 8.69 -8.22 22.83
CA GLN A 28 9.63 -9.26 23.22
C GLN A 28 11.06 -8.86 22.85
N GLU A 29 12.05 -9.14 23.70
CA GLU A 29 13.46 -8.92 23.33
C GLU A 29 14.00 -10.12 22.55
N LEU A 30 14.51 -9.86 21.35
CA LEU A 30 15.22 -10.83 20.52
C LEU A 30 16.66 -10.38 20.41
N GLY A 31 17.49 -10.75 21.39
CA GLY A 31 18.89 -10.30 21.50
C GLY A 31 19.78 -10.56 20.27
N THR A 32 19.30 -11.30 19.28
CA THR A 32 19.98 -11.56 18.00
C THR A 32 19.75 -10.48 16.92
N PHE A 33 18.82 -9.54 17.10
CA PHE A 33 18.46 -8.54 16.06
C PHE A 33 19.11 -7.17 16.22
N GLU A 34 20.03 -7.00 17.17
CA GLU A 34 20.70 -5.72 17.38
C GLU A 34 21.85 -5.53 16.38
N LEU A 35 21.71 -4.51 15.53
CA LEU A 35 22.82 -4.03 14.71
C LEU A 35 23.79 -3.22 15.57
N LYS A 36 25.07 -3.23 15.17
CA LYS A 36 26.07 -2.38 15.82
C LYS A 36 25.68 -0.90 15.71
N LYS A 37 25.94 -0.12 16.77
CA LYS A 37 25.57 1.31 16.84
C LYS A 37 26.12 2.13 15.68
N GLU A 38 27.27 1.76 15.12
CA GLU A 38 27.85 2.42 13.95
C GLU A 38 26.99 2.29 12.70
N LEU A 39 26.24 1.18 12.57
CA LEU A 39 25.32 0.92 11.45
C LEU A 39 23.91 1.47 11.73
N ASP A 40 23.50 1.45 12.99
CA ASP A 40 22.13 1.80 13.38
C ASP A 40 22.11 2.64 14.68
N PRO A 41 22.57 3.89 14.63
CA PRO A 41 22.72 4.72 15.83
C PRO A 41 21.39 5.03 16.53
N SER A 42 20.28 5.03 15.78
CA SER A 42 18.93 5.23 16.31
C SER A 42 18.21 3.93 16.70
N GLY A 43 18.80 2.77 16.39
CA GLY A 43 18.15 1.46 16.58
C GLY A 43 16.96 1.22 15.65
N LEU A 44 16.74 2.07 14.64
CA LEU A 44 15.55 2.01 13.78
C LEU A 44 15.57 0.75 12.91
N LEU A 45 16.71 0.42 12.31
CA LEU A 45 16.84 -0.74 11.43
C LEU A 45 16.70 -2.04 12.23
N SER A 46 17.27 -2.06 13.44
CA SER A 46 17.15 -3.18 14.38
C SER A 46 15.69 -3.40 14.76
N LYS A 47 14.97 -2.33 15.13
CA LYS A 47 13.53 -2.39 15.44
C LYS A 47 12.68 -2.83 14.25
N GLN A 48 13.01 -2.36 13.05
CA GLN A 48 12.29 -2.73 11.82
C GLN A 48 12.49 -4.22 11.49
N SER A 49 13.73 -4.71 11.54
CA SER A 49 14.06 -6.13 11.33
C SER A 49 13.42 -7.02 12.39
N HIS A 50 13.46 -6.58 13.65
CA HIS A 50 12.84 -7.28 14.75
C HIS A 50 11.34 -7.43 14.53
N TRP A 51 10.63 -6.31 14.32
CA TRP A 51 9.20 -6.33 14.09
C TRP A 51 8.85 -7.21 12.88
N GLY A 52 9.63 -7.10 11.80
CA GLY A 52 9.45 -7.90 10.60
C GLY A 52 9.66 -9.40 10.84
N TYR A 53 10.63 -9.81 11.65
CA TYR A 53 10.78 -11.21 12.02
C TYR A 53 9.57 -11.73 12.81
N LEU A 54 9.17 -11.01 13.87
CA LEU A 54 8.05 -11.40 14.73
C LEU A 54 6.73 -11.44 13.96
N ALA A 55 6.45 -10.44 13.13
CA ALA A 55 5.25 -10.34 12.33
C ALA A 55 5.18 -11.41 11.24
N ALA A 56 6.32 -11.76 10.63
CA ALA A 56 6.37 -12.85 9.65
C ALA A 56 6.10 -14.20 10.30
N LYS A 57 6.74 -14.47 11.45
CA LYS A 57 6.50 -15.69 12.22
C LYS A 57 5.03 -15.81 12.63
N LEU A 58 4.47 -14.76 13.24
CA LEU A 58 3.08 -14.76 13.69
C LEU A 58 2.11 -14.88 12.51
N GLY A 59 2.34 -14.14 11.43
CA GLY A 59 1.49 -14.18 10.25
C GLY A 59 1.46 -15.56 9.61
N HIS A 60 2.61 -16.23 9.54
CA HIS A 60 2.72 -17.61 9.07
C HIS A 60 1.96 -18.59 9.98
N ASP A 61 2.20 -18.51 11.29
CA ASP A 61 1.58 -19.40 12.28
C ASP A 61 0.05 -19.26 12.27
N LEU A 62 -0.46 -18.03 12.23
CA LEU A 62 -1.90 -17.74 12.17
C LEU A 62 -2.54 -18.19 10.83
N GLN A 63 -1.80 -18.12 9.72
CA GLN A 63 -2.29 -18.62 8.45
C GLN A 63 -2.50 -20.12 8.46
N GLN A 64 -1.52 -20.87 8.99
CA GLN A 64 -1.54 -22.33 9.02
C GLN A 64 -2.40 -22.89 10.17
N SER A 65 -2.64 -22.10 11.21
CA SER A 65 -3.41 -22.53 12.35
C SER A 65 -4.92 -22.57 12.07
N ASN A 66 -5.54 -23.64 12.56
CA ASN A 66 -6.99 -23.82 12.70
C ASN A 66 -7.45 -23.67 14.16
N THR A 67 -6.56 -23.31 15.09
CA THR A 67 -6.89 -23.25 16.53
C THR A 67 -7.70 -22.02 16.90
N GLN A 68 -7.59 -20.94 16.13
CA GLN A 68 -8.35 -19.71 16.33
C GLN A 68 -9.31 -19.50 15.17
N LEU A 69 -10.58 -19.26 15.52
CA LEU A 69 -11.62 -18.96 14.56
C LEU A 69 -11.46 -17.49 14.12
N MET A 70 -11.04 -17.29 12.87
CA MET A 70 -10.79 -15.97 12.29
C MET A 70 -11.79 -15.67 11.18
N SER A 71 -12.24 -14.41 11.13
CA SER A 71 -13.02 -13.91 10.01
C SER A 71 -12.19 -13.89 8.72
N ALA A 72 -12.85 -13.81 7.55
CA ALA A 72 -12.17 -13.66 6.28
C ALA A 72 -11.29 -12.39 6.25
N LYS A 73 -11.77 -11.30 6.86
CA LYS A 73 -11.01 -10.05 7.03
C LYS A 73 -9.73 -10.27 7.84
N GLN A 74 -9.82 -10.98 8.96
CA GLN A 74 -8.66 -11.30 9.80
C GLN A 74 -7.67 -12.23 9.08
N LYS A 75 -8.13 -13.23 8.34
CA LYS A 75 -7.23 -14.08 7.52
C LYS A 75 -6.49 -13.26 6.46
N CYS A 76 -7.17 -12.31 5.80
CA CYS A 76 -6.51 -11.36 4.89
C CYS A 76 -5.51 -10.46 5.62
N ALA A 77 -5.84 -9.97 6.83
CA ALA A 77 -4.93 -9.17 7.65
C ALA A 77 -3.68 -9.97 8.06
N CYS A 78 -3.80 -11.25 8.42
CA CYS A 78 -2.66 -12.13 8.72
C CYS A 78 -1.73 -12.29 7.51
N GLN A 79 -2.31 -12.50 6.32
CA GLN A 79 -1.53 -12.57 5.08
C GLN A 79 -0.84 -11.24 4.76
N LEU A 80 -1.54 -10.13 4.99
CA LEU A 80 -1.00 -8.81 4.72
C LEU A 80 0.14 -8.49 5.70
N MET A 81 -0.03 -8.79 6.99
CA MET A 81 1.01 -8.69 8.01
C MET A 81 2.26 -9.49 7.62
N LEU A 82 2.12 -10.74 7.18
CA LEU A 82 3.23 -11.57 6.71
C LEU A 82 4.03 -10.91 5.58
N PHE A 83 3.35 -10.39 4.55
CA PHE A 83 4.06 -9.78 3.42
C PHE A 83 4.64 -8.40 3.73
N ILE A 84 3.98 -7.61 4.59
CA ILE A 84 4.55 -6.37 5.13
C ILE A 84 5.83 -6.69 5.91
N ALA A 85 5.80 -7.75 6.71
CA ALA A 85 6.92 -8.19 7.52
C ALA A 85 8.13 -8.62 6.68
N PHE A 86 7.92 -9.36 5.59
CA PHE A 86 8.98 -9.66 4.63
C PHE A 86 9.51 -8.41 3.92
N TYR A 87 8.62 -7.48 3.56
CA TYR A 87 9.02 -6.21 2.95
C TYR A 87 9.91 -5.39 3.90
N GLU A 88 9.46 -5.16 5.14
CA GLU A 88 10.17 -4.40 6.18
C GLU A 88 11.52 -5.02 6.52
N SER A 89 11.57 -6.34 6.73
CA SER A 89 12.81 -7.05 7.04
C SER A 89 13.83 -6.94 5.90
N THR A 90 13.36 -7.11 4.66
CA THR A 90 14.21 -6.99 3.47
C THR A 90 14.69 -5.56 3.28
N LYS A 91 13.83 -4.57 3.61
CA LYS A 91 14.18 -3.16 3.49
C LYS A 91 15.24 -2.76 4.50
N SER A 92 15.08 -3.20 5.75
CA SER A 92 16.07 -2.99 6.78
C SER A 92 17.42 -3.66 6.43
N ALA A 93 17.39 -4.87 5.88
CA ALA A 93 18.60 -5.56 5.41
C ALA A 93 19.28 -4.81 4.25
N GLU A 94 18.51 -4.35 3.25
CA GLU A 94 19.01 -3.54 2.14
C GLU A 94 19.74 -2.27 2.65
N ASP A 95 19.08 -1.53 3.55
CA ASP A 95 19.60 -0.27 4.08
C ASP A 95 20.81 -0.51 5.00
N SER A 96 20.81 -1.60 5.77
CA SER A 96 21.96 -2.03 6.58
C SER A 96 23.17 -2.33 5.70
N CYS A 97 22.99 -3.05 4.59
CA CYS A 97 24.06 -3.34 3.64
C CYS A 97 24.60 -2.08 2.96
N LYS A 98 23.73 -1.11 2.61
CA LYS A 98 24.15 0.19 2.03
C LYS A 98 24.98 1.00 3.02
N LYS A 99 24.52 1.10 4.27
CA LYS A 99 25.26 1.79 5.34
C LYS A 99 26.60 1.13 5.62
N LEU A 100 26.64 -0.21 5.66
CA LEU A 100 27.88 -0.95 5.80
C LEU A 100 28.84 -0.60 4.66
N HIS A 101 28.40 -0.70 3.41
CA HIS A 101 29.21 -0.34 2.25
C HIS A 101 29.81 1.07 2.35
N GLN A 102 28.98 2.04 2.75
CA GLN A 102 29.41 3.43 2.95
C GLN A 102 30.48 3.53 4.04
N LEU A 103 30.25 2.94 5.22
CA LEU A 103 31.21 2.97 6.33
C LEU A 103 32.55 2.30 5.99
N VAL A 104 32.52 1.19 5.25
CA VAL A 104 33.73 0.46 4.85
C VAL A 104 34.54 1.32 3.87
N SER A 105 33.85 1.98 2.94
CA SER A 105 34.43 2.91 1.96
C SER A 105 35.05 4.14 2.63
N GLU A 106 34.34 4.76 3.58
CA GLU A 106 34.83 5.91 4.36
C GLU A 106 36.08 5.57 5.17
N LYS A 107 36.19 4.34 5.66
CA LYS A 107 37.37 3.85 6.42
C LYS A 107 38.52 3.35 5.53
N GLY A 108 38.38 3.41 4.20
CA GLY A 108 39.37 2.87 3.26
C GLY A 108 39.58 1.36 3.40
N ILE A 109 38.62 0.64 3.98
CA ILE A 109 38.69 -0.81 4.14
C ILE A 109 38.23 -1.42 2.81
N LYS A 110 38.86 -2.52 2.38
CA LYS A 110 38.45 -3.23 1.17
C LYS A 110 37.01 -3.71 1.32
N GLU A 111 36.15 -3.28 0.39
CA GLU A 111 34.76 -3.73 0.32
C GLU A 111 34.70 -5.24 0.09
N GLY A 112 33.82 -5.91 0.83
CA GLY A 112 33.58 -7.34 0.69
C GLY A 112 32.52 -7.64 -0.36
N ASN A 113 31.28 -7.81 0.08
CA ASN A 113 30.14 -8.17 -0.76
C ASN A 113 28.84 -7.42 -0.39
N SER A 114 28.96 -6.39 0.45
CA SER A 114 27.82 -5.67 1.02
C SER A 114 26.98 -4.96 -0.04
N LEU A 115 27.63 -4.41 -1.07
CA LEU A 115 26.95 -3.73 -2.16
C LEU A 115 26.15 -4.70 -3.04
N GLU A 116 26.71 -5.86 -3.36
CA GLU A 116 26.03 -6.86 -4.18
C GLU A 116 24.85 -7.49 -3.42
N VAL A 117 25.01 -7.79 -2.13
CA VAL A 117 23.92 -8.26 -1.27
C VAL A 117 22.79 -7.22 -1.18
N SER A 118 23.13 -5.92 -1.09
CA SER A 118 22.12 -4.85 -1.14
C SER A 118 21.31 -4.87 -2.45
N LYS A 119 21.96 -5.06 -3.61
CA LYS A 119 21.26 -5.19 -4.91
C LYS A 119 20.36 -6.42 -4.97
N GLN A 120 20.73 -7.52 -4.32
CA GLN A 120 19.87 -8.70 -4.21
C GLN A 120 18.61 -8.39 -3.38
N HIS A 121 18.76 -7.71 -2.25
CA HIS A 121 17.63 -7.24 -1.45
C HIS A 121 16.74 -6.27 -2.24
N GLU A 122 17.30 -5.36 -3.03
CA GLU A 122 16.51 -4.47 -3.90
C GLU A 122 15.62 -5.25 -4.89
N LYS A 123 16.15 -6.33 -5.49
CA LYS A 123 15.36 -7.20 -6.36
C LYS A 123 14.24 -7.91 -5.58
N MET A 124 14.53 -8.40 -4.38
CA MET A 124 13.55 -9.06 -3.50
C MET A 124 12.46 -8.10 -3.02
N LEU A 125 12.79 -6.84 -2.73
CA LEU A 125 11.82 -5.81 -2.37
C LEU A 125 10.74 -5.63 -3.43
N LYS A 126 11.09 -5.71 -4.72
CA LYS A 126 10.12 -5.64 -5.82
C LYS A 126 9.17 -6.85 -5.83
N VAL A 127 9.60 -8.00 -5.33
CA VAL A 127 8.75 -9.20 -5.17
C VAL A 127 7.82 -9.03 -3.97
N HIS A 128 8.36 -8.59 -2.83
CA HIS A 128 7.56 -8.37 -1.62
C HIS A 128 6.55 -7.24 -1.79
N GLU A 129 6.92 -6.14 -2.45
CA GLU A 129 5.99 -5.03 -2.76
C GLU A 129 4.81 -5.52 -3.61
N ARG A 130 5.06 -6.34 -4.63
CA ARG A 130 3.98 -6.96 -5.43
C ARG A 130 3.08 -7.85 -4.58
N SER A 131 3.66 -8.60 -3.65
CA SER A 131 2.91 -9.48 -2.74
C SER A 131 2.05 -8.67 -1.77
N VAL A 132 2.61 -7.61 -1.18
CA VAL A 132 1.86 -6.66 -0.33
C VAL A 132 0.69 -6.06 -1.10
N LYS A 133 0.90 -5.54 -2.31
CA LYS A 133 -0.19 -4.96 -3.13
C LYS A 133 -1.28 -5.98 -3.46
N LYS A 134 -0.90 -7.21 -3.83
CA LYS A 134 -1.86 -8.28 -4.14
C LYS A 134 -2.73 -8.62 -2.93
N THR A 135 -2.12 -8.75 -1.76
CA THR A 135 -2.88 -9.06 -0.54
C THR A 135 -3.67 -7.86 -0.03
N LEU A 136 -3.12 -6.65 -0.13
CA LEU A 136 -3.83 -5.41 0.22
C LEU A 136 -5.10 -5.26 -0.62
N ARG A 137 -5.03 -5.57 -1.92
CA ARG A 137 -6.21 -5.59 -2.80
C ARG A 137 -7.33 -6.48 -2.26
N GLN A 138 -7.00 -7.66 -1.73
CA GLN A 138 -7.99 -8.54 -1.11
C GLN A 138 -8.52 -7.97 0.21
N TYR A 139 -7.64 -7.39 1.02
CA TYR A 139 -8.00 -6.80 2.30
C TYR A 139 -8.94 -5.58 2.14
N LEU A 140 -8.74 -4.76 1.11
CA LEU A 140 -9.56 -3.57 0.84
C LEU A 140 -11.05 -3.89 0.63
N PHE A 141 -11.40 -5.09 0.16
CA PHE A 141 -12.81 -5.50 0.04
C PHE A 141 -13.54 -5.55 1.39
N TYR A 142 -12.81 -5.69 2.48
CA TYR A 142 -13.36 -5.77 3.84
C TYR A 142 -13.27 -4.46 4.62
N LEU A 143 -12.74 -3.41 4.01
CA LEU A 143 -12.63 -2.09 4.63
C LEU A 143 -13.76 -1.17 4.20
N ASP A 144 -14.15 -0.28 5.11
CA ASP A 144 -15.03 0.83 4.79
C ASP A 144 -14.41 1.67 3.65
N PRO A 145 -15.17 2.13 2.67
CA PRO A 145 -14.63 2.87 1.52
C PRO A 145 -13.76 4.07 1.90
N GLU A 146 -14.12 4.80 2.95
CA GLU A 146 -13.34 5.95 3.43
C GLU A 146 -12.00 5.54 4.04
N LYS A 147 -11.93 4.42 4.76
CA LYS A 147 -10.67 3.87 5.27
C LYS A 147 -9.81 3.31 4.14
N ALA A 148 -10.45 2.63 3.17
CA ALA A 148 -9.77 2.05 2.02
C ALA A 148 -9.04 3.11 1.18
N LYS A 149 -9.61 4.32 1.05
CA LYS A 149 -9.02 5.44 0.27
C LYS A 149 -7.60 5.79 0.68
N VAL A 150 -7.26 5.66 1.96
CA VAL A 150 -5.90 5.94 2.48
C VAL A 150 -4.85 5.08 1.77
N PHE A 151 -5.22 3.88 1.36
CA PHE A 151 -4.32 2.90 0.76
C PHE A 151 -4.31 2.93 -0.77
N TYR A 152 -5.12 3.75 -1.43
CA TYR A 152 -5.20 3.80 -2.89
C TYR A 152 -3.91 4.30 -3.55
N SER A 153 -3.10 5.08 -2.82
CA SER A 153 -1.77 5.51 -3.24
C SER A 153 -0.79 4.35 -3.45
N ALA A 154 -1.08 3.17 -2.90
CA ALA A 154 -0.30 1.95 -3.13
C ALA A 154 -0.42 1.42 -4.56
N PHE A 155 -1.49 1.79 -5.27
CA PHE A 155 -1.94 1.21 -6.52
C PHE A 155 -1.72 2.16 -7.70
N THR A 156 -1.48 1.61 -8.88
CA THR A 156 -1.43 2.39 -10.11
C THR A 156 -2.85 2.78 -10.55
N GLU A 157 -2.95 3.73 -11.49
CA GLU A 157 -4.24 4.08 -12.09
C GLU A 157 -4.93 2.86 -12.73
N ALA A 158 -4.17 1.94 -13.34
CA ALA A 158 -4.72 0.72 -13.93
C ALA A 158 -5.30 -0.22 -12.87
N ASP A 159 -4.58 -0.43 -11.76
CA ASP A 159 -5.04 -1.24 -10.63
C ASP A 159 -6.34 -0.69 -10.03
N LEU A 160 -6.43 0.64 -9.85
CA LEU A 160 -7.61 1.30 -9.31
C LEU A 160 -8.83 1.21 -10.25
N VAL A 161 -8.59 1.16 -11.57
CA VAL A 161 -9.65 0.92 -12.55
C VAL A 161 -10.13 -0.54 -12.48
N GLU A 162 -9.21 -1.50 -12.38
CA GLU A 162 -9.54 -2.92 -12.23
C GLU A 162 -10.32 -3.21 -10.93
N LEU A 163 -10.04 -2.44 -9.88
CA LEU A 163 -10.77 -2.49 -8.61
C LEU A 163 -12.15 -1.81 -8.66
N GLY A 164 -12.52 -1.16 -9.77
CA GLY A 164 -13.76 -0.40 -9.89
C GLY A 164 -13.78 0.91 -9.08
N ILE A 165 -12.65 1.32 -8.51
CA ILE A 165 -12.51 2.54 -7.69
C ILE A 165 -12.41 3.77 -8.57
N LYS A 166 -11.77 3.66 -9.73
CA LYS A 166 -11.56 4.76 -10.66
C LYS A 166 -12.14 4.43 -12.04
N GLN A 167 -12.79 5.39 -12.68
CA GLN A 167 -13.21 5.24 -14.06
C GLN A 167 -12.01 5.27 -15.01
N SER A 168 -12.03 4.37 -15.99
CA SER A 168 -11.02 4.35 -17.05
C SER A 168 -10.98 5.70 -17.79
N ARG A 169 -9.83 6.06 -18.37
CA ARG A 169 -9.71 7.31 -19.14
C ARG A 169 -10.71 7.36 -20.29
N ILE A 170 -10.98 6.21 -20.91
CA ILE A 170 -11.96 6.06 -21.98
C ILE A 170 -13.37 6.34 -21.44
N GLN A 171 -13.77 5.75 -20.32
CA GLN A 171 -15.08 6.03 -19.71
C GLN A 171 -15.23 7.49 -19.28
N ARG A 172 -14.19 8.10 -18.72
CA ARG A 172 -14.20 9.55 -18.41
C ARG A 172 -14.38 10.40 -19.66
N TRP A 173 -13.72 10.04 -20.76
CA TRP A 173 -13.85 10.76 -22.03
C TRP A 173 -15.25 10.59 -22.64
N ILE A 174 -15.81 9.38 -22.59
CA ILE A 174 -17.20 9.08 -23.02
C ILE A 174 -18.20 9.89 -22.17
N ALA A 175 -18.06 9.88 -20.85
CA ALA A 175 -18.94 10.62 -19.96
C ALA A 175 -18.85 12.14 -20.20
N SER A 176 -17.64 12.67 -20.47
CA SER A 176 -17.44 14.09 -20.79
C SER A 176 -18.09 14.48 -22.11
N THR A 177 -17.92 13.66 -23.16
CA THR A 177 -18.55 13.91 -24.46
C THR A 177 -20.07 13.79 -24.40
N GLN A 178 -20.60 12.79 -23.68
CA GLN A 178 -22.04 12.67 -23.40
C GLN A 178 -22.59 13.89 -22.67
N LYS A 179 -21.89 14.40 -21.65
CA LYS A 179 -22.28 15.61 -20.92
C LYS A 179 -22.29 16.84 -21.82
N HIS A 180 -21.28 17.00 -22.68
CA HIS A 180 -21.23 18.10 -23.64
C HIS A 180 -22.35 18.01 -24.69
N LEU A 181 -22.60 16.83 -25.24
CA LEU A 181 -23.69 16.60 -26.18
C LEU A 181 -25.05 16.90 -25.55
N ALA A 182 -25.30 16.42 -24.33
CA ALA A 182 -26.53 16.72 -23.60
C ALA A 182 -26.70 18.24 -23.38
N THR A 183 -25.62 18.95 -23.05
CA THR A 183 -25.65 20.41 -22.88
C THR A 183 -25.99 21.13 -24.20
N ILE A 184 -25.41 20.68 -25.32
CA ILE A 184 -25.71 21.23 -26.65
C ILE A 184 -27.16 20.97 -27.03
N VAL A 185 -27.66 19.76 -26.84
CA VAL A 185 -29.06 19.40 -27.14
C VAL A 185 -30.02 20.26 -26.33
N VAL A 186 -29.77 20.42 -25.03
CA VAL A 186 -30.59 21.31 -24.18
C VAL A 186 -30.54 22.75 -24.67
N ALA A 187 -29.37 23.28 -25.03
CA ALA A 187 -29.24 24.64 -25.55
C ALA A 187 -30.01 24.85 -26.87
N VAL A 188 -29.94 23.88 -27.79
CA VAL A 188 -30.68 23.92 -29.06
C VAL A 188 -32.19 23.87 -28.81
N ILE A 189 -32.67 22.95 -27.98
CA ILE A 189 -34.11 22.85 -27.64
C ILE A 189 -34.59 24.17 -27.02
N THR A 190 -33.82 24.72 -26.06
CA THR A 190 -34.18 25.98 -25.38
C THR A 190 -34.24 27.15 -26.37
N SER A 191 -33.30 27.22 -27.31
CA SER A 191 -33.28 28.24 -28.37
C SER A 191 -34.49 28.11 -29.30
N VAL A 192 -34.79 26.89 -29.78
CA VAL A 192 -35.95 26.63 -30.66
C VAL A 192 -37.26 26.97 -29.96
N CYS A 193 -37.42 26.55 -28.69
CA CYS A 193 -38.59 26.89 -27.89
C CYS A 193 -38.71 28.40 -27.68
N SER A 194 -37.59 29.11 -27.46
CA SER A 194 -37.59 30.57 -27.28
C SER A 194 -38.03 31.30 -28.55
N VAL A 195 -37.51 30.90 -29.72
CA VAL A 195 -37.92 31.44 -31.03
C VAL A 195 -39.39 31.16 -31.32
N TYR A 196 -39.87 29.96 -30.99
CA TYR A 196 -41.27 29.59 -31.16
C TYR A 196 -42.20 30.43 -30.28
N VAL A 197 -41.84 30.65 -29.01
CA VAL A 197 -42.59 31.50 -28.08
C VAL A 197 -42.61 32.96 -28.54
N LEU A 198 -41.48 33.51 -28.99
CA LEU A 198 -41.42 34.87 -29.56
C LEU A 198 -42.31 35.01 -30.79
N SER A 199 -42.30 34.00 -31.67
CA SER A 199 -43.15 33.95 -32.86
C SER A 199 -44.65 33.90 -32.51
N LEU A 200 -45.05 33.13 -31.49
CA LEU A 200 -46.43 33.08 -31.00
C LEU A 200 -46.89 34.42 -30.38
N LEU A 201 -45.97 35.17 -29.78
CA LEU A 201 -46.24 36.49 -29.21
C LEU A 201 -46.22 37.61 -30.27
N GLY A 202 -46.00 37.29 -31.55
CA GLY A 202 -45.94 38.26 -32.65
C GLY A 202 -44.70 39.17 -32.62
N LEU A 203 -43.74 38.88 -31.75
CA LEU A 203 -42.48 39.58 -31.66
C LEU A 203 -41.52 38.92 -32.66
N LYS A 204 -41.17 39.63 -33.74
CA LYS A 204 -40.10 39.14 -34.61
C LYS A 204 -38.78 39.13 -33.81
N PRO A 205 -37.97 38.07 -33.94
CA PRO A 205 -36.65 38.03 -33.32
C PRO A 205 -35.77 39.18 -33.81
#